data_AF-A0A1Y2B792-F1
#
_entry.id   AF-A0A1Y2B792-F1
#
_cell.length_a   1.000
_cell.length_b   1.000
_cell.length_c   1.000
_cell.angle_alpha   90.00
_cell.angle_beta   90.00
_cell.angle_gamma   90.00
#
_symmetry.space_group_name_H-M   'P 1'
#
loop_
_entity.id
_entity.type
_entity.pdbx_description
1 polymer ?
#
loop_
_entity_poly.entity_id
_entity_poly.type
_entity_poly.pdbx_seq_one_letter_code
_entity_poly.pdbx_strand_id
1 'polypeptide(L)'
;MPILNRHYSRYHPTSFPIPRSPNIVSSSQPTQQSKTRSSLQMEVMLTSSLSLGFRVRTVDHVAEYFFEVTFKRMHLLKLGNEVLQEHLPRLLERLNSLHKSKTLHSTDEAERKARALREIEADRDLVKDRVERERVAREARELLRKQREEEEAKLALESAAGPKSDAIDPSHTSEPKVELESDDDEDEEWHPSYVGQGRKLGD
;
A
#
# COMPACT_ATOMS: atom_id res chain seq x y z
N MET A 1 90.05 -15.68 50.16
CA MET A 1 88.71 -15.31 49.66
C MET A 1 88.21 -16.46 48.79
N PRO A 2 87.19 -17.21 49.22
CA PRO A 2 86.77 -18.43 48.52
C PRO A 2 86.00 -18.10 47.24
N ILE A 3 86.44 -18.71 46.13
CA ILE A 3 85.78 -18.71 44.83
C ILE A 3 84.78 -19.87 44.85
N LEU A 4 83.50 -19.58 44.95
CA LEU A 4 82.45 -20.59 44.87
C LEU A 4 82.14 -20.89 43.39
N ASN A 5 82.80 -21.94 42.91
CA ASN A 5 82.35 -22.76 41.79
C ASN A 5 80.94 -23.30 42.06
N ARG A 6 79.98 -22.98 41.20
CA ARG A 6 78.77 -23.81 41.03
C ARG A 6 78.73 -24.38 39.63
N HIS A 7 78.88 -25.69 39.62
CA HIS A 7 78.83 -26.58 38.48
C HIS A 7 77.38 -26.98 38.16
N TYR A 8 77.14 -27.19 36.87
CA TYR A 8 76.10 -28.01 36.20
C TYR A 8 74.61 -27.65 36.40
N SER A 9 73.96 -27.33 35.28
CA SER A 9 73.00 -28.28 34.72
C SER A 9 72.85 -28.10 33.21
N ARG A 10 73.23 -29.14 32.45
CA ARG A 10 72.89 -29.29 31.04
C ARG A 10 71.44 -29.76 30.99
N TYR A 11 70.55 -28.91 30.49
CA TYR A 11 69.30 -29.36 29.90
C TYR A 11 69.36 -29.06 28.40
N HIS A 12 69.45 -30.12 27.61
CA HIS A 12 68.95 -30.11 26.24
C HIS A 12 67.49 -30.55 26.29
N PRO A 13 66.53 -29.71 25.88
CA PRO A 13 65.29 -30.17 25.31
C PRO A 13 65.45 -30.23 23.80
N THR A 14 65.31 -31.46 23.33
CA THR A 14 65.09 -31.89 21.95
C THR A 14 64.12 -30.98 21.20
N SER A 15 64.51 -30.67 19.96
CA SER A 15 63.65 -30.21 18.90
C SER A 15 62.48 -31.18 18.71
N PHE A 16 61.29 -30.78 19.12
CA PHE A 16 60.04 -31.29 18.57
C PHE A 16 59.40 -30.18 17.73
N PRO A 17 59.15 -30.39 16.42
CA PRO A 17 58.34 -29.47 15.65
C PRO A 17 56.92 -29.51 16.24
N ILE A 18 56.47 -28.38 16.77
CA ILE A 18 55.04 -28.18 17.06
C ILE A 18 54.33 -28.28 15.71
N PRO A 19 53.40 -29.22 15.49
CA PRO A 19 52.52 -29.16 14.34
C PRO A 19 51.73 -27.86 14.47
N ARG A 20 52.02 -26.91 13.57
CA ARG A 20 51.16 -25.76 13.35
C ARG A 20 49.77 -26.30 13.06
N SER A 21 48.85 -26.13 14.00
CA SER A 21 47.43 -26.30 13.75
C SER A 21 47.04 -25.41 12.57
N PRO A 22 46.56 -25.95 11.44
CA PRO A 22 45.90 -25.15 10.43
C PRO A 22 44.44 -25.05 10.87
N ASN A 23 44.02 -23.85 11.30
CA ASN A 23 42.64 -23.35 11.38
C ASN A 23 42.36 -22.60 12.68
N ILE A 24 42.91 -21.39 12.79
CA ILE A 24 42.21 -20.31 13.49
C ILE A 24 42.24 -19.12 12.53
N VAL A 25 41.04 -18.75 12.07
CA VAL A 25 40.71 -17.56 11.29
C VAL A 25 41.37 -17.54 9.91
N SER A 26 40.79 -18.33 8.99
CA SER A 26 40.66 -17.84 7.62
C SER A 26 39.99 -16.48 7.71
N SER A 27 40.78 -15.46 7.43
CA SER A 27 40.36 -14.09 7.23
C SER A 27 39.02 -14.11 6.53
N SER A 28 38.00 -13.58 7.20
CA SER A 28 36.89 -12.96 6.51
C SER A 28 37.51 -12.02 5.48
N GLN A 29 37.62 -12.49 4.23
CA GLN A 29 37.61 -11.62 3.09
C GLN A 29 36.51 -10.60 3.39
N PRO A 30 36.81 -9.29 3.54
CA PRO A 30 35.75 -8.34 3.32
C PRO A 30 35.41 -8.56 1.86
N THR A 31 34.32 -9.28 1.62
CA THR A 31 33.69 -9.34 0.30
C THR A 31 33.66 -7.89 -0.14
N GLN A 32 34.42 -7.59 -1.19
CA GLN A 32 34.41 -6.30 -1.84
C GLN A 32 33.03 -6.15 -2.46
N GLN A 33 32.02 -5.90 -1.62
CA GLN A 33 30.79 -5.27 -2.01
C GLN A 33 31.18 -3.84 -2.32
N SER A 34 31.76 -3.61 -3.50
CA SER A 34 31.84 -2.31 -4.13
C SER A 34 30.42 -1.91 -4.53
N LYS A 35 29.54 -1.72 -3.54
CA LYS A 35 28.37 -0.86 -3.71
C LYS A 35 28.95 0.48 -4.11
N THR A 36 28.73 0.87 -5.36
CA THR A 36 29.03 2.19 -5.90
C THR A 36 28.27 3.20 -5.03
N ARG A 37 28.93 3.65 -3.96
CA ARG A 37 28.46 4.76 -3.14
C ARG A 37 28.33 5.95 -4.09
N SER A 38 27.20 6.65 -4.01
CA SER A 38 27.00 7.84 -4.83
C SER A 38 28.16 8.83 -4.60
N SER A 39 28.50 9.65 -5.60
CA SER A 39 29.58 10.63 -5.51
C SER A 39 29.48 11.49 -4.24
N LEU A 40 28.26 11.87 -3.86
CA LEU A 40 27.95 12.59 -2.62
C LEU A 40 28.31 11.79 -1.35
N GLN A 41 28.07 10.48 -1.32
CA GLN A 41 28.46 9.63 -0.19
C GLN A 41 29.98 9.52 -0.07
N MET A 42 30.70 9.47 -1.19
CA MET A 42 32.16 9.50 -1.17
C MET A 42 32.69 10.85 -0.69
N GLU A 43 32.13 11.96 -1.15
CA GLU A 43 32.53 13.31 -0.75
C GLU A 43 32.28 13.59 0.74
N VAL A 44 31.12 13.17 1.27
CA VAL A 44 30.81 13.27 2.69
C VAL A 44 31.73 12.38 3.53
N MET A 45 32.08 11.18 3.05
CA MET A 45 33.07 10.33 3.74
C MET A 45 34.48 10.92 3.70
N LEU A 46 34.89 11.49 2.57
CA LEU A 46 36.21 12.10 2.42
C LEU A 46 36.35 13.32 3.33
N THR A 47 35.36 14.21 3.35
CA THR A 47 35.38 15.41 4.21
C THR A 47 35.38 15.06 5.70
N SER A 48 34.59 14.06 6.12
CA SER A 48 34.56 13.60 7.52
C SER A 48 35.81 12.82 7.95
N SER A 49 36.42 12.04 7.07
CA SER A 49 37.68 11.34 7.39
C SER A 49 38.86 12.31 7.48
N LEU A 50 38.91 13.33 6.62
CA LEU A 50 39.94 14.37 6.67
C LEU A 50 39.86 15.22 7.96
N SER A 51 38.65 15.56 8.43
CA SER A 51 38.48 16.33 9.67
C SER A 51 38.84 15.52 10.92
N LEU A 52 38.69 14.20 10.88
CA LEU A 52 39.15 13.28 11.94
C LEU A 52 40.66 13.02 11.91
N GLY A 53 41.38 13.56 10.92
CA GLY A 53 42.83 13.43 10.82
C GLY A 53 43.32 12.16 10.12
N PHE A 54 42.46 11.50 9.35
CA PHE A 54 42.92 10.51 8.37
C PHE A 54 43.57 11.22 7.20
N ARG A 55 44.68 10.67 6.72
CA ARG A 55 45.36 11.13 5.50
C ARG A 55 45.27 10.05 4.44
N VAL A 56 45.20 10.49 3.19
CA VAL A 56 45.25 9.61 2.03
C VAL A 56 46.69 9.59 1.52
N ARG A 57 47.24 8.40 1.32
CA ARG A 57 48.51 8.19 0.61
C ARG A 57 48.24 7.25 -0.54
N THR A 58 48.78 7.56 -1.71
CA THR A 58 48.75 6.64 -2.85
C THR A 58 50.00 5.76 -2.80
N VAL A 59 49.80 4.44 -2.73
CA VAL A 59 50.86 3.42 -2.81
C VAL A 59 50.48 2.50 -3.96
N ASP A 60 51.36 2.32 -4.95
CA ASP A 60 51.12 1.46 -6.11
C ASP A 60 49.77 1.70 -6.82
N HIS A 61 49.43 2.97 -7.03
CA HIS A 61 48.15 3.43 -7.62
C HIS A 61 46.89 3.10 -6.81
N VAL A 62 47.03 2.60 -5.59
CA VAL A 62 45.93 2.36 -4.64
C VAL A 62 45.91 3.49 -3.60
N ALA A 63 44.74 4.08 -3.37
CA ALA A 63 44.54 5.07 -2.31
C ALA A 63 44.40 4.36 -0.96
N GLU A 64 45.42 4.49 -0.11
CA GLU A 64 45.42 3.97 1.25
C GLU A 64 45.10 5.09 2.25
N TYR A 65 44.19 4.81 3.18
CA TYR A 65 43.87 5.71 4.29
C TYR A 65 44.69 5.31 5.50
N PHE A 66 45.47 6.25 6.05
CA PHE A 66 46.24 6.02 7.27
C PHE A 66 45.94 7.09 8.31
N PHE A 67 46.04 6.69 9.58
CA PHE A 67 45.79 7.56 10.73
C PHE A 67 47.08 7.73 11.53
N GLU A 68 47.52 8.98 11.71
CA GLU A 68 48.69 9.28 12.55
C GLU A 68 48.30 9.15 14.03
N VAL A 69 48.82 8.11 14.68
CA VAL A 69 48.57 7.84 16.10
C VAL A 69 49.40 8.81 16.96
N THR A 70 48.89 10.03 17.11
CA THR A 70 49.42 11.01 18.06
C THR A 70 48.45 11.18 19.22
N PHE A 71 48.95 11.51 20.41
CA PHE A 71 48.10 11.68 21.60
C PHE A 71 46.95 12.68 21.35
N LYS A 72 47.26 13.82 20.72
CA LYS A 72 46.27 14.84 20.36
C LYS A 72 45.19 14.30 19.42
N ARG A 73 45.57 13.59 18.35
CA ARG A 73 44.60 13.03 17.39
C ARG A 73 43.76 11.91 17.99
N MET A 74 44.37 11.05 18.81
CA MET A 74 43.64 10.00 19.54
C MET A 74 42.63 10.59 20.52
N HIS A 75 42.96 11.68 21.22
CA HIS A 75 42.03 12.36 22.10
C HIS A 75 40.85 12.99 21.34
N LEU A 76 41.13 13.67 20.21
CA LEU A 76 40.08 14.22 19.34
C LEU A 76 39.17 13.13 18.76
N LEU A 77 39.75 11.99 18.36
CA LEU A 77 38.97 10.86 17.86
C LEU A 77 38.04 10.28 18.95
N LYS A 78 38.52 10.18 20.20
CA LYS A 78 37.70 9.77 21.33
C LYS A 78 36.56 10.74 21.60
N LEU A 79 36.85 12.04 21.64
CA LEU A 79 35.84 13.07 21.85
C LEU A 79 34.78 13.05 20.72
N GLY A 80 35.22 12.95 19.46
CA GLY A 80 34.33 12.82 18.32
C GLY A 80 33.45 11.57 18.41
N ASN A 81 34.01 10.45 18.86
CA ASN A 81 33.24 9.21 19.07
C ASN A 81 32.21 9.35 20.20
N GLU A 82 32.55 10.00 21.31
CA GLU A 82 31.63 10.25 22.43
C GLU A 82 30.44 11.12 21.97
N VAL A 83 30.72 12.21 21.25
CA VAL A 83 29.69 13.09 20.66
C VAL A 83 28.81 12.29 19.68
N LEU A 84 29.41 11.49 18.80
CA LEU A 84 28.65 10.66 17.87
C LEU A 84 27.77 9.64 18.60
N GLN A 85 28.28 8.99 19.65
CA GLN A 85 27.50 8.04 20.44
C GLN A 85 26.30 8.71 21.14
N GLU A 86 26.45 9.95 21.62
CA GLU A 86 25.35 10.69 22.22
C GLU A 86 24.29 11.10 21.18
N HIS A 87 24.71 11.57 20.01
CA HIS A 87 23.80 12.18 19.03
C HIS A 87 23.22 11.20 18.01
N LEU A 88 23.90 10.08 17.74
CA LEU A 88 23.46 9.11 16.74
C LEU A 88 22.08 8.51 17.06
N PRO A 89 21.74 8.12 18.29
CA PRO A 89 20.40 7.64 18.63
C PRO A 89 19.31 8.69 18.34
N ARG A 90 19.56 9.96 18.71
CA ARG A 90 18.63 11.07 18.47
C ARG A 90 18.40 11.32 16.97
N LEU A 91 19.45 11.22 16.16
CA LEU A 91 19.34 11.37 14.70
C LEU A 91 18.60 10.19 14.07
N LEU A 92 18.87 8.96 14.52
CA LEU A 92 18.13 7.77 14.06
C LEU A 92 16.65 7.86 14.41
N GLU A 93 16.32 8.34 15.61
CA GLU A 93 14.93 8.55 16.02
C GLU A 93 14.21 9.56 15.12
N ARG A 94 14.85 10.69 14.81
CA ARG A 94 14.30 11.69 13.87
C ARG A 94 14.11 11.14 12.46
N LEU A 95 15.05 10.34 11.97
CA LEU A 95 14.92 9.72 10.65
C LEU A 95 13.74 8.73 10.64
N ASN A 96 13.62 7.92 11.69
CA ASN A 96 12.54 6.96 11.84
C ASN A 96 11.17 7.66 11.97
N SER A 97 11.07 8.78 12.71
CA SER A 97 9.82 9.52 12.83
C SER A 97 9.39 10.16 11.51
N LEU A 98 10.34 10.71 10.75
CA LEU A 98 10.09 11.25 9.41
C LEU A 98 9.58 10.16 8.46
N HIS A 99 10.21 8.98 8.46
CA HIS A 99 9.76 7.85 7.66
C HIS A 99 8.34 7.42 8.04
N LYS A 100 8.04 7.29 9.34
CA LYS A 100 6.70 6.95 9.84
C LYS A 100 5.64 7.97 9.41
N SER A 101 5.92 9.27 9.56
CA SER A 101 5.02 10.33 9.12
C SER A 101 4.72 10.24 7.63
N LYS A 102 5.75 10.08 6.79
CA LYS A 102 5.58 9.96 5.34
C LYS A 102 4.74 8.74 4.95
N THR A 103 4.99 7.59 5.59
CA THR A 103 4.20 6.38 5.32
C THR A 103 2.75 6.54 5.75
N LEU A 104 2.50 7.14 6.92
CA LEU A 104 1.13 7.36 7.43
C LEU A 104 0.35 8.31 6.52
N HIS A 105 0.94 9.43 6.10
CA HIS A 105 0.27 10.33 5.16
C HIS A 105 -0.06 9.64 3.83
N SER A 106 0.86 8.81 3.32
CA SER A 106 0.62 8.05 2.09
C SER A 106 -0.50 7.02 2.25
N THR A 107 -0.59 6.34 3.40
CA THR A 107 -1.66 5.36 3.65
C THR A 107 -3.00 6.05 3.83
N ASP A 108 -3.04 7.16 4.58
CA ASP A 108 -4.27 7.94 4.81
C ASP A 108 -4.84 8.49 3.49
N GLU A 109 -3.98 8.99 2.60
CA GLU A 109 -4.41 9.44 1.27
C GLU A 109 -4.91 8.29 0.40
N ALA A 110 -4.26 7.12 0.46
CA ALA A 110 -4.70 5.94 -0.26
C ALA A 110 -6.06 5.45 0.24
N GLU A 111 -6.28 5.44 1.56
CA GLU A 111 -7.56 5.06 2.17
C GLU A 111 -8.68 6.03 1.81
N ARG A 112 -8.42 7.34 1.81
CA ARG A 112 -9.40 8.35 1.37
C ARG A 112 -9.81 8.12 -0.09
N LYS A 113 -8.85 7.87 -0.97
CA LYS A 113 -9.11 7.58 -2.39
C LYS A 113 -9.90 6.28 -2.56
N ALA A 114 -9.51 5.21 -1.84
CA ALA A 114 -10.20 3.93 -1.88
C ALA A 114 -11.66 4.05 -1.39
N ARG A 115 -11.92 4.85 -0.35
CA ARG A 115 -13.28 5.11 0.14
C ARG A 115 -14.12 5.84 -0.90
N ALA A 116 -13.58 6.91 -1.49
CA ALA A 116 -14.29 7.67 -2.52
C ALA A 116 -14.61 6.81 -3.76
N LEU A 117 -13.69 5.92 -4.17
CA LEU A 117 -13.95 4.99 -5.28
C LEU A 117 -15.07 4.00 -4.96
N ARG A 118 -15.10 3.46 -3.74
CA ARG A 118 -16.18 2.55 -3.31
C ARG A 118 -17.55 3.24 -3.29
N GLU A 119 -17.60 4.51 -2.91
CA GLU A 119 -18.84 5.29 -2.93
C GLU A 119 -19.35 5.49 -4.36
N ILE A 120 -18.45 5.85 -5.29
CA ILE A 120 -18.79 5.96 -6.72
C ILE A 120 -19.25 4.61 -7.31
N GLU A 121 -18.62 3.50 -6.92
CA GLU A 121 -19.02 2.16 -7.34
C GLU A 121 -20.41 1.79 -6.80
N ALA A 122 -20.68 2.07 -5.52
CA ALA A 122 -21.99 1.86 -4.93
C ALA A 122 -23.07 2.66 -5.65
N ASP A 123 -22.81 3.94 -5.97
CA ASP A 123 -23.75 4.77 -6.73
C ASP A 123 -24.02 4.20 -8.12
N ARG A 124 -22.98 3.71 -8.80
CA ARG A 124 -23.14 3.07 -10.11
C ARG A 124 -23.99 1.81 -10.02
N ASP A 125 -23.80 1.00 -9.00
CA ASP A 125 -24.56 -0.23 -8.81
C ASP A 125 -26.03 0.08 -8.46
N LEU A 126 -26.29 1.11 -7.64
CA LEU A 126 -27.66 1.60 -7.41
C LEU A 126 -28.36 2.06 -8.69
N VAL A 127 -27.63 2.70 -9.61
CA VAL A 127 -28.19 3.12 -10.90
C VAL A 127 -28.44 1.89 -11.79
N LYS A 128 -27.52 0.93 -11.85
CA LYS A 128 -27.73 -0.32 -12.61
C LYS A 128 -28.94 -1.09 -12.09
N ASP A 129 -29.05 -1.27 -10.78
CA ASP A 129 -30.17 -1.96 -10.15
C ASP A 129 -31.50 -1.29 -10.50
N ARG A 130 -31.54 0.05 -10.53
CA ARG A 130 -32.74 0.80 -10.91
C ARG A 130 -33.11 0.57 -12.38
N VAL A 131 -32.13 0.66 -13.28
CA VAL A 131 -32.32 0.43 -14.72
C VAL A 131 -32.78 -1.00 -14.98
N GLU A 132 -32.20 -1.98 -14.29
CA GLU A 132 -32.60 -3.38 -14.41
C GLU A 132 -34.03 -3.61 -13.93
N ARG A 133 -34.43 -3.02 -12.80
CA ARG A 133 -35.82 -3.08 -12.31
C ARG A 133 -36.80 -2.45 -13.30
N GLU A 134 -36.47 -1.27 -13.85
CA GLU A 134 -37.32 -0.59 -14.83
C GLU A 134 -37.46 -1.43 -16.11
N ARG A 135 -36.35 -2.01 -16.57
CA ARG A 135 -36.35 -2.91 -17.73
C ARG A 135 -37.26 -4.10 -17.52
N VAL A 136 -37.13 -4.79 -16.38
CA VAL A 136 -37.97 -5.94 -16.04
C VAL A 136 -39.44 -5.53 -15.95
N ALA A 137 -39.75 -4.39 -15.33
CA ALA A 137 -41.12 -3.87 -15.25
C ALA A 137 -41.72 -3.57 -16.63
N ARG A 138 -40.93 -2.98 -17.53
CA ARG A 138 -41.35 -2.70 -18.92
C ARG A 138 -41.60 -3.98 -19.70
N GLU A 139 -40.68 -4.93 -19.64
CA GLU A 139 -40.81 -6.24 -20.29
C GLU A 139 -42.05 -7.00 -19.78
N ALA A 140 -42.32 -6.95 -18.46
CA ALA A 140 -43.52 -7.55 -17.87
C ALA A 140 -44.83 -6.88 -18.36
N ARG A 141 -44.86 -5.54 -18.43
CA ARG A 141 -46.02 -4.79 -18.96
C ARG A 141 -46.28 -5.11 -20.44
N GLU A 142 -45.23 -5.20 -21.25
CA GLU A 142 -45.36 -5.57 -22.67
C GLU A 142 -45.86 -7.00 -22.87
N LEU A 143 -45.38 -7.96 -22.06
CA LEU A 143 -45.86 -9.34 -22.10
C LEU A 143 -47.35 -9.44 -21.70
N LEU A 144 -47.75 -8.72 -20.65
CA LEU A 144 -49.14 -8.71 -20.20
C LEU A 144 -50.07 -8.08 -21.25
N ARG A 145 -49.63 -7.01 -21.92
CA ARG A 145 -50.38 -6.40 -23.01
C ARG A 145 -50.57 -7.37 -24.18
N LYS A 146 -49.51 -8.06 -24.61
CA LYS A 146 -49.59 -9.07 -25.67
C LYS A 146 -50.52 -10.23 -25.31
N GLN A 147 -50.48 -10.70 -24.07
CA GLN A 147 -51.38 -11.76 -23.61
C GLN A 147 -52.85 -11.33 -23.68
N ARG A 148 -53.17 -10.10 -23.24
CA ARG A 148 -54.53 -9.55 -23.37
C ARG A 148 -54.97 -9.42 -24.83
N GLU A 149 -54.11 -8.91 -25.71
CA GLU A 149 -54.39 -8.81 -27.15
C GLU A 149 -54.65 -10.20 -27.78
N GLU A 150 -53.89 -11.24 -27.39
CA GLU A 150 -54.10 -12.62 -27.85
C GLU A 150 -55.38 -13.25 -27.30
N GLU A 151 -55.72 -13.00 -26.03
CA GLU A 151 -56.96 -13.48 -25.42
C GLU A 151 -58.19 -12.81 -26.05
N GLU A 152 -58.16 -11.50 -26.28
CA GLU A 152 -59.20 -10.78 -26.98
C GLU A 152 -59.36 -11.27 -28.43
N ALA A 153 -58.25 -11.54 -29.13
CA ALA A 153 -58.29 -12.11 -30.48
C ALA A 153 -58.90 -13.53 -30.50
N LYS A 154 -58.59 -14.37 -29.50
CA LYS A 154 -59.19 -15.71 -29.36
C LYS A 154 -60.69 -15.62 -29.07
N LEU A 155 -61.10 -14.75 -28.15
CA LEU A 155 -62.51 -14.52 -27.83
C LEU A 155 -63.30 -13.95 -29.02
N ALA A 156 -62.69 -13.07 -29.81
CA ALA A 156 -63.30 -12.56 -31.05
C ALA A 156 -63.48 -13.67 -32.10
N LEU A 157 -62.52 -14.59 -32.23
CA LEU A 157 -62.64 -15.76 -33.11
C LEU A 157 -63.70 -16.76 -32.62
N GLU A 158 -63.77 -17.01 -31.32
CA GLU A 158 -64.76 -17.92 -30.71
C GLU A 158 -66.19 -17.35 -30.80
N SER A 159 -66.37 -16.04 -30.58
CA SER A 159 -67.66 -15.36 -30.78
C SER A 159 -68.08 -15.28 -32.25
N ALA A 160 -67.13 -15.15 -33.19
CA ALA A 160 -67.40 -15.22 -34.63
C ALA A 160 -67.73 -16.65 -35.12
N ALA A 161 -67.37 -17.69 -34.36
CA ALA A 161 -67.69 -19.09 -34.69
C ALA A 161 -69.12 -19.52 -34.33
N GLY A 162 -69.92 -18.64 -33.71
CA GLY A 162 -71.39 -18.70 -33.66
C GLY A 162 -72.01 -19.98 -33.09
N PRO A 163 -72.55 -19.97 -31.85
CA PRO A 163 -73.57 -20.94 -31.48
C PRO A 163 -74.81 -20.73 -32.36
N LYS A 164 -75.20 -21.77 -33.10
CA LYS A 164 -76.51 -21.85 -33.74
C LYS A 164 -77.58 -21.67 -32.65
N SER A 165 -78.33 -20.58 -32.78
CA SER A 165 -79.65 -20.30 -32.22
C SER A 165 -80.23 -21.34 -31.26
N ASP A 166 -80.39 -20.95 -30.00
CA ASP A 166 -81.62 -21.25 -29.26
C ASP A 166 -82.01 -20.01 -28.45
N ALA A 167 -83.22 -19.55 -28.71
CA ALA A 167 -83.80 -18.31 -28.20
C ALA A 167 -84.33 -18.51 -26.78
N ILE A 168 -83.79 -17.77 -25.80
CA ILE A 168 -84.40 -17.62 -24.47
C ILE A 168 -84.17 -16.18 -23.94
N ASP A 169 -85.29 -15.45 -23.89
CA ASP A 169 -85.77 -14.52 -22.85
C ASP A 169 -84.90 -13.32 -22.37
N PRO A 170 -85.33 -12.05 -22.58
CA PRO A 170 -84.65 -10.87 -22.05
C PRO A 170 -85.22 -10.48 -20.68
N SER A 171 -84.58 -10.93 -19.60
CA SER A 171 -84.86 -10.41 -18.25
C SER A 171 -83.62 -10.41 -17.38
N HIS A 172 -83.01 -9.22 -17.25
CA HIS A 172 -82.42 -8.62 -16.05
C HIS A 172 -81.27 -7.69 -16.44
N THR A 173 -81.61 -6.41 -16.53
CA THR A 173 -80.68 -5.28 -16.40
C THR A 173 -80.14 -5.25 -14.97
N SER A 174 -78.87 -5.63 -14.81
CA SER A 174 -78.06 -5.31 -13.64
C SER A 174 -76.75 -4.76 -14.17
N GLU A 175 -76.60 -3.44 -14.11
CA GLU A 175 -75.39 -2.71 -14.48
C GLU A 175 -74.20 -3.20 -13.63
N PRO A 176 -73.07 -3.62 -14.22
CA PRO A 176 -71.84 -3.77 -13.47
C PRO A 176 -71.23 -2.38 -13.28
N LYS A 177 -71.27 -1.89 -12.04
CA LYS A 177 -70.50 -0.73 -11.59
C LYS A 177 -69.02 -1.09 -11.66
N VAL A 178 -68.38 -0.77 -12.79
CA VAL A 178 -66.93 -0.84 -12.95
C VAL A 178 -66.35 0.36 -12.19
N GLU A 179 -65.84 0.11 -10.99
CA GLU A 179 -64.97 1.06 -10.31
C GLU A 179 -63.66 1.12 -11.12
N LEU A 180 -63.55 2.17 -11.94
CA LEU A 180 -62.28 2.66 -12.47
C LEU A 180 -61.44 3.06 -11.25
N GLU A 181 -60.57 2.15 -10.80
CA GLU A 181 -59.42 2.51 -9.98
C GLU A 181 -58.54 3.42 -10.83
N SER A 182 -58.61 4.72 -10.52
CA SER A 182 -57.70 5.73 -11.03
C SER A 182 -56.29 5.36 -10.58
N ASP A 183 -55.44 4.93 -11.52
CA ASP A 183 -53.98 4.93 -11.37
C ASP A 183 -53.57 6.40 -11.14
N ASP A 184 -53.41 6.73 -9.85
CA ASP A 184 -52.86 7.98 -9.36
C ASP A 184 -51.34 7.89 -9.55
N ASP A 185 -50.89 8.16 -10.77
CA ASP A 185 -49.50 8.39 -11.11
C ASP A 185 -49.07 9.73 -10.49
N GLU A 186 -48.83 9.73 -9.17
CA GLU A 186 -48.10 10.80 -8.51
C GLU A 186 -46.65 10.77 -9.01
N ASP A 187 -46.42 11.51 -10.10
CA ASP A 187 -45.13 11.97 -10.54
C ASP A 187 -44.50 12.82 -9.43
N GLU A 188 -43.87 12.19 -8.44
CA GLU A 188 -42.98 12.85 -7.49
C GLU A 188 -41.79 13.42 -8.26
N GLU A 189 -41.98 14.64 -8.74
CA GLU A 189 -41.01 15.55 -9.33
C GLU A 189 -39.81 15.64 -8.38
N TRP A 190 -38.78 14.85 -8.69
CA TRP A 190 -37.55 14.79 -7.92
C TRP A 190 -36.84 16.14 -8.04
N HIS A 191 -37.10 17.06 -7.11
CA HIS A 191 -36.34 18.29 -6.99
C HIS A 191 -34.91 17.96 -6.53
N PRO A 192 -33.87 18.18 -7.36
CA PRO A 192 -32.50 18.11 -6.87
C PRO A 192 -32.31 19.29 -5.91
N SER A 193 -32.34 19.01 -4.60
CA SER A 193 -31.95 20.02 -3.61
C SER A 193 -30.44 20.26 -3.74
N TYR A 194 -30.11 21.22 -4.61
CA TYR A 194 -28.77 21.74 -4.77
C TYR A 194 -28.43 22.55 -3.51
N VAL A 195 -28.03 21.86 -2.44
CA VAL A 195 -27.40 22.48 -1.27
C VAL A 195 -25.92 22.70 -1.61
N GLY A 196 -25.70 23.68 -2.48
CA GLY A 196 -24.38 24.30 -2.68
C GLY A 196 -24.03 25.15 -1.46
N GLN A 197 -23.57 24.51 -0.37
CA GLN A 197 -22.89 25.24 0.69
C GLN A 197 -21.45 25.51 0.25
N GLY A 198 -21.26 26.72 -0.27
CA GLY A 198 -19.99 27.28 -0.66
C GLY A 198 -18.96 27.17 0.47
N ARG A 199 -17.83 26.53 0.15
CA ARG A 199 -16.61 26.68 0.93
C ARG A 199 -16.10 28.09 0.71
N LYS A 200 -16.23 28.95 1.73
CA LYS A 200 -15.44 30.17 1.83
C LYS A 200 -13.96 29.75 1.91
N LEU A 201 -13.23 29.99 0.84
CA LEU A 201 -11.79 30.22 0.91
C LEU A 201 -11.61 31.55 1.63
N GLY A 202 -11.02 31.50 2.82
CA GLY A 202 -10.62 32.65 3.61
C GLY A 202 -9.15 32.49 3.99
N ASP A 203 -8.41 33.56 3.74
CA ASP A 203 -6.96 33.75 3.81
C ASP A 203 -6.28 33.41 5.14
#